data_AF-A0A2D9YXJ4-F1
#
_entry.id   AF-A0A2D9YXJ4-F1
#
_cell.length_a   1.000
_cell.length_b   1.000
_cell.length_c   1.000
_cell.angle_alpha   90.00
_cell.angle_beta   90.00
_cell.angle_gamma   90.00
#
_symmetry.space_group_name_H-M   'P 1'
#
loop_
_entity.id
_entity.type
_entity.pdbx_description
1 polymer ?
#
loop_
_entity_poly.entity_id
_entity_poly.type
_entity_poly.pdbx_seq_one_letter_code
_entity_poly.pdbx_strand_id
1 'polypeptide(L)'
;MPDLFGAAIALTGIYFLISEKNFKWSVAIGFFLVGTLAGIRLSYLPLMIIPILDGLKKIRQKKYLLLSFSLGIFIWLIPLIWITGINDLFSAAFKQTIGHFTDFGGTSITENNWEMRLLTFFRSIWSDGLGGYWFGRHWITLILSIGLIYFTFSSTRVIVNNIKNDRITQLMLFSMLAYAVWILLFQNVIHKSRHVIPIVIVLLYLITSAQNIVIWKDITSKVVSFNFMISLLIVSTVLAIQHKSPSAISKLKDDMISLDPDKTIVSIPLVEYYLKTHGVKANYININDLSQGMDSDDLNHAILIGDHSALLGDNYHIISDSSYYHNPYVNRMWPVIHSFRLQR
;
A
#
# COMPACT_ATOMS: atom_id res chain seq x y z
N MET A 1 -10.02 -1.93 -1.87
CA MET A 1 -8.71 -1.23 -1.93
C MET A 1 -8.22 -1.19 -3.38
N PRO A 2 -7.94 -0.01 -3.94
CA PRO A 2 -7.42 0.12 -5.31
C PRO A 2 -6.08 -0.61 -5.51
N ASP A 3 -5.34 -0.87 -4.43
CA ASP A 3 -4.06 -1.59 -4.47
C ASP A 3 -4.18 -3.02 -5.00
N LEU A 4 -5.08 -3.85 -4.44
CA LEU A 4 -5.26 -5.25 -4.87
C LEU A 4 -5.89 -5.34 -6.26
N PHE A 5 -6.86 -4.47 -6.54
CA PHE A 5 -7.49 -4.41 -7.87
C PHE A 5 -6.48 -3.98 -8.93
N GLY A 6 -5.67 -2.95 -8.67
CA GLY A 6 -4.59 -2.53 -9.55
C GLY A 6 -3.55 -3.62 -9.74
N ALA A 7 -3.24 -4.41 -8.71
CA ALA A 7 -2.30 -5.51 -8.82
C ALA A 7 -2.84 -6.65 -9.69
N ALA A 8 -4.13 -6.98 -9.56
CA ALA A 8 -4.80 -7.95 -10.41
C ALA A 8 -4.83 -7.52 -11.88
N ILE A 9 -5.14 -6.24 -12.15
CA ILE A 9 -5.09 -5.66 -13.50
C ILE A 9 -3.67 -5.66 -14.06
N ALA A 10 -2.67 -5.33 -13.26
CA ALA A 10 -1.27 -5.39 -13.67
C ALA A 10 -0.87 -6.82 -14.07
N LEU A 11 -1.16 -7.83 -13.23
CA LEU A 11 -0.83 -9.22 -13.54
C LEU A 11 -1.57 -9.73 -14.79
N THR A 12 -2.85 -9.39 -14.92
CA THR A 12 -3.66 -9.75 -16.09
C THR A 12 -3.12 -9.06 -17.35
N GLY A 13 -2.72 -7.80 -17.25
CA GLY A 13 -2.07 -7.05 -18.33
C GLY A 13 -0.75 -7.69 -18.75
N ILE A 14 0.09 -8.08 -17.79
CA ILE A 14 1.35 -8.80 -18.05
C ILE A 14 1.07 -10.11 -18.78
N TYR A 15 0.12 -10.91 -18.29
CA TYR A 15 -0.28 -12.16 -18.92
C TYR A 15 -0.66 -11.95 -20.40
N PHE A 16 -1.49 -10.96 -20.70
CA PHE A 16 -1.91 -10.67 -22.07
C PHE A 16 -0.80 -10.09 -22.95
N LEU A 17 0.12 -9.30 -22.40
CA LEU A 17 1.28 -8.77 -23.12
C LEU A 17 2.29 -9.88 -23.49
N ILE A 18 2.39 -10.93 -22.67
CA ILE A 18 3.35 -12.02 -22.87
C ILE A 18 2.73 -13.20 -23.63
N SER A 19 1.41 -13.40 -23.54
CA SER A 19 0.69 -14.52 -24.13
C SER A 19 0.92 -14.66 -25.64
N GLU A 20 1.26 -15.88 -26.08
CA GLU A 20 1.47 -16.20 -27.48
C GLU A 20 0.17 -16.58 -28.21
N LYS A 21 -0.89 -16.90 -27.47
CA LYS A 21 -2.21 -17.23 -28.05
C LYS A 21 -2.86 -15.98 -28.62
N ASN A 22 -3.28 -16.02 -29.89
CA ASN A 22 -3.91 -14.89 -30.60
C ASN A 22 -3.17 -13.56 -30.37
N PHE A 23 -1.84 -13.61 -30.52
CA PHE A 23 -0.89 -12.60 -30.07
C PHE A 23 -1.30 -11.13 -30.32
N LYS A 24 -1.81 -10.81 -31.52
CA LYS A 24 -2.25 -9.43 -31.85
C LYS A 24 -3.37 -8.93 -30.93
N TRP A 25 -4.38 -9.76 -30.69
CA TRP A 25 -5.50 -9.43 -29.82
C TRP A 25 -5.09 -9.41 -28.36
N SER A 26 -4.29 -10.39 -27.93
CA SER A 26 -3.77 -10.46 -26.55
C SER A 26 -2.96 -9.22 -26.20
N VAL A 27 -2.02 -8.79 -27.05
CA VAL A 27 -1.25 -7.58 -26.78
C VAL A 27 -2.12 -6.33 -26.79
N ALA A 28 -3.11 -6.23 -27.68
CA ALA A 28 -4.06 -5.11 -27.65
C ALA A 28 -4.79 -5.06 -26.29
N ILE A 29 -5.35 -6.17 -25.82
CA ILE A 29 -5.96 -6.26 -24.48
C ILE A 29 -4.96 -5.86 -23.39
N GLY A 30 -3.71 -6.29 -23.49
CA GLY A 30 -2.63 -5.88 -22.59
C GLY A 30 -2.45 -4.35 -22.54
N PHE A 31 -2.36 -3.69 -23.69
CA PHE A 31 -2.24 -2.23 -23.79
C PHE A 31 -3.47 -1.49 -23.23
N PHE A 32 -4.67 -1.99 -23.52
CA PHE A 32 -5.90 -1.48 -22.92
C PHE A 32 -5.85 -1.56 -21.39
N LEU A 33 -5.44 -2.70 -20.83
CA LEU A 33 -5.31 -2.88 -19.38
C LEU A 33 -4.25 -1.97 -18.76
N VAL A 34 -3.15 -1.67 -19.46
CA VAL A 34 -2.16 -0.67 -19.02
C VAL A 34 -2.81 0.72 -18.93
N GLY A 35 -3.60 1.12 -19.92
CA GLY A 35 -4.33 2.40 -19.91
C GLY A 35 -5.31 2.50 -18.74
N THR A 36 -6.04 1.42 -18.48
CA THR A 36 -6.96 1.32 -17.32
C THR A 36 -6.19 1.33 -15.99
N LEU A 37 -5.03 0.65 -15.93
CA LEU A 37 -4.17 0.61 -14.73
C LEU A 37 -3.68 2.00 -14.34
N ALA A 38 -3.42 2.88 -15.31
CA ALA A 38 -3.01 4.26 -15.04
C ALA A 38 -4.05 5.01 -14.17
N GLY A 39 -5.35 4.77 -14.39
CA GLY A 39 -6.42 5.36 -13.60
C GLY A 39 -6.64 4.68 -12.26
N ILE A 40 -6.54 3.35 -12.21
CA ILE A 40 -6.73 2.59 -10.95
C ILE A 40 -5.56 2.84 -10.00
N ARG A 41 -4.34 2.71 -10.51
CA ARG A 41 -3.11 2.76 -9.72
C ARG A 41 -1.91 3.15 -10.58
N LEU A 42 -1.76 4.45 -10.84
CA LEU A 42 -0.65 5.02 -11.61
C LEU A 42 0.73 4.53 -11.15
N SER A 43 0.93 4.40 -9.84
CA SER A 43 2.21 3.98 -9.26
C SER A 43 2.66 2.59 -9.68
N TYR A 44 1.79 1.74 -10.24
CA TYR A 44 2.11 0.38 -10.69
C TYR A 44 2.57 0.31 -12.15
N LEU A 45 2.43 1.38 -12.93
CA LEU A 45 2.88 1.43 -14.33
C LEU A 45 4.36 1.07 -14.55
N PRO A 46 5.31 1.40 -13.66
CA PRO A 46 6.72 1.05 -13.87
C PRO A 46 6.98 -0.46 -13.95
N LEU A 47 6.11 -1.29 -13.34
CA LEU A 47 6.15 -2.75 -13.51
C LEU A 47 5.86 -3.15 -14.96
N MET A 48 5.04 -2.38 -15.67
CA MET A 48 4.58 -2.68 -17.02
C MET A 48 5.58 -2.26 -18.11
N ILE A 49 6.63 -1.50 -17.78
CA ILE A 49 7.57 -0.95 -18.76
C ILE A 49 8.19 -2.07 -19.61
N ILE A 50 8.72 -3.11 -18.98
CA ILE A 50 9.41 -4.19 -19.70
C ILE A 50 8.43 -5.02 -20.58
N PRO A 51 7.26 -5.45 -20.10
CA PRO A 51 6.26 -6.13 -20.92
C PRO A 51 5.71 -5.27 -22.06
N ILE A 52 5.54 -3.95 -21.86
CA ILE A 52 5.15 -3.02 -22.93
C ILE A 52 6.20 -2.98 -24.03
N LEU A 53 7.48 -2.80 -23.66
CA LEU A 53 8.58 -2.78 -24.62
C LEU A 53 8.66 -4.10 -25.40
N ASP A 54 8.42 -5.24 -24.75
CA ASP A 54 8.35 -6.54 -25.41
C ASP A 54 7.20 -6.62 -26.44
N GLY A 55 6.00 -6.18 -26.05
CA GLY A 55 4.83 -6.12 -26.93
C GLY A 55 5.04 -5.21 -28.14
N LEU A 56 5.64 -4.02 -27.93
CA LEU A 56 5.94 -3.06 -29.01
C LEU A 56 6.93 -3.60 -30.05
N LYS A 57 7.90 -4.42 -29.64
CA LYS A 57 8.88 -5.01 -30.56
C LYS A 57 8.24 -6.01 -31.53
N LYS A 58 7.18 -6.70 -31.09
CA LYS A 58 6.56 -7.80 -31.85
C LYS A 58 5.48 -7.32 -32.82
N ILE A 59 4.84 -6.16 -32.59
CA ILE A 59 3.73 -5.68 -33.42
C ILE A 59 4.17 -4.52 -34.33
N ARG A 60 4.06 -4.72 -35.65
CA ARG A 60 4.37 -3.71 -36.66
C ARG A 60 3.36 -2.54 -36.66
N GLN A 61 2.07 -2.82 -36.45
CA GLN A 61 1.00 -1.83 -36.53
C GLN A 61 0.77 -1.11 -35.19
N LYS A 62 1.74 -0.30 -34.76
CA LYS A 62 1.74 0.40 -33.46
C LYS A 62 0.51 1.29 -33.21
N LYS A 63 -0.15 1.78 -34.27
CA LYS A 63 -1.37 2.61 -34.18
C LYS A 63 -2.52 1.92 -33.44
N TYR A 64 -2.69 0.60 -33.60
CA TYR A 64 -3.76 -0.13 -32.91
C TYR A 64 -3.46 -0.31 -31.42
N LEU A 65 -2.19 -0.41 -31.05
CA LEU A 65 -1.77 -0.48 -29.65
C LEU A 65 -1.98 0.86 -28.95
N LEU A 66 -1.64 1.96 -29.62
CA LEU A 66 -1.91 3.30 -29.13
C LEU A 66 -3.41 3.54 -28.95
N LEU A 67 -4.24 3.17 -29.94
CA LEU A 67 -5.69 3.26 -29.82
C LEU A 67 -6.21 2.45 -28.63
N SER A 68 -5.73 1.22 -28.47
CA SER A 68 -6.15 0.34 -27.39
C SER A 68 -5.79 0.89 -26.00
N PHE A 69 -4.58 1.43 -25.85
CA PHE A 69 -4.15 2.14 -24.64
C PHE A 69 -5.00 3.38 -24.36
N SER A 70 -5.26 4.22 -25.37
CA SER A 70 -6.10 5.42 -25.23
C SER A 70 -7.53 5.07 -24.80
N LEU A 71 -8.11 4.01 -25.36
CA LEU A 71 -9.44 3.52 -24.93
C LEU A 71 -9.45 3.12 -23.45
N GLY A 72 -8.39 2.48 -22.95
CA GLY A 72 -8.24 2.17 -21.53
C GLY A 72 -8.18 3.41 -20.65
N ILE A 73 -7.50 4.47 -21.10
CA ILE A 73 -7.46 5.76 -20.39
C ILE A 73 -8.85 6.40 -20.33
N PHE A 74 -9.56 6.44 -21.47
CA PHE A 74 -10.83 7.12 -21.57
C PHE A 74 -11.93 6.55 -20.67
N ILE A 75 -11.85 5.26 -20.32
CA ILE A 75 -12.79 4.61 -19.39
C ILE A 75 -12.87 5.32 -18.04
N TRP A 76 -11.74 5.80 -17.52
CA TRP A 76 -11.71 6.47 -16.22
C TRP A 76 -11.54 7.99 -16.36
N LEU A 77 -10.87 8.48 -17.41
CA LEU A 77 -10.62 9.90 -17.58
C LEU A 77 -11.89 10.68 -17.95
N ILE A 78 -12.75 10.13 -18.82
CA ILE A 78 -13.99 10.82 -19.23
C ILE A 78 -14.94 11.02 -18.05
N PRO A 79 -15.27 9.99 -17.24
CA PRO A 79 -16.10 10.19 -16.05
C PRO A 79 -15.48 11.15 -15.04
N LEU A 80 -14.15 11.11 -14.87
CA LEU A 80 -13.45 11.99 -13.94
C LEU A 80 -13.54 13.47 -14.38
N ILE A 81 -13.31 13.75 -15.66
CA ILE A 81 -13.48 15.10 -16.22
C ILE A 81 -14.92 15.57 -16.09
N TRP A 82 -15.89 14.68 -16.30
CA TRP A 82 -17.31 15.02 -16.19
C TRP A 82 -17.74 15.40 -14.76
N ILE A 83 -17.21 14.70 -13.74
CA ILE A 83 -17.54 14.96 -12.33
C ILE A 83 -16.79 16.17 -11.79
N THR A 84 -15.50 16.29 -12.09
CA THR A 84 -14.61 17.31 -11.47
C THR A 84 -14.54 18.60 -12.28
N GLY A 85 -14.71 18.53 -13.60
CA GLY A 85 -14.36 19.63 -14.49
C GLY A 85 -12.87 19.66 -14.83
N ILE A 86 -12.54 20.09 -16.05
CA ILE A 86 -11.17 19.99 -16.59
C ILE A 86 -10.17 20.90 -15.85
N ASN A 87 -10.58 22.11 -15.47
CA ASN A 87 -9.70 23.09 -14.81
C ASN A 87 -9.31 22.63 -13.41
N ASP A 88 -10.31 22.18 -12.63
CA ASP A 88 -10.08 21.68 -11.27
C ASP A 88 -9.28 20.38 -11.28
N LEU A 89 -9.49 19.52 -12.29
CA LEU A 89 -8.69 18.32 -12.48
C LEU A 89 -7.21 18.66 -12.69
N PHE A 90 -6.88 19.63 -13.55
CA PHE A 90 -5.50 20.06 -13.76
C PHE A 90 -4.91 20.68 -12.49
N SER A 91 -5.63 21.59 -11.84
CA SER A 91 -5.19 22.22 -10.59
C SER A 91 -4.88 21.17 -9.52
N ALA A 92 -5.79 20.21 -9.31
CA ALA A 92 -5.61 19.11 -8.38
C ALA A 92 -4.42 18.21 -8.78
N ALA A 93 -4.28 17.86 -10.05
CA ALA A 93 -3.18 17.03 -10.54
C ALA A 93 -1.82 17.70 -10.33
N PHE A 94 -1.69 19.01 -10.59
CA PHE A 94 -0.46 19.75 -10.33
C PHE A 94 -0.15 19.83 -8.84
N LYS A 95 -1.12 20.21 -8.02
CA LYS A 95 -0.95 20.31 -6.56
C LYS A 95 -0.55 18.96 -5.95
N GLN A 96 -1.18 17.87 -6.37
CA GLN A 96 -0.85 16.52 -5.93
C GLN A 96 0.54 16.07 -6.41
N THR A 97 0.89 16.37 -7.66
CA THR A 97 2.20 15.98 -8.22
C THR A 97 3.33 16.71 -7.51
N ILE A 98 3.25 18.04 -7.42
CA ILE A 98 4.26 18.87 -6.75
C ILE A 98 4.34 18.47 -5.28
N GLY A 99 3.20 18.47 -4.58
CA GLY A 99 3.15 18.08 -3.17
C GLY A 99 3.70 16.69 -2.90
N HIS A 100 3.47 15.70 -3.79
CA HIS A 100 4.06 14.37 -3.63
C HIS A 100 5.59 14.37 -3.69
N PHE A 101 6.19 15.20 -4.55
CA PHE A 101 7.64 15.26 -4.69
C PHE A 101 8.32 16.23 -3.72
N THR A 102 7.61 17.22 -3.16
CA THR A 102 8.20 18.27 -2.31
C THR A 102 7.72 18.25 -0.86
N ASP A 103 6.46 17.90 -0.58
CA ASP A 103 5.81 18.25 0.69
C ASP A 103 5.31 17.02 1.48
N PHE A 104 4.76 16.01 0.81
CA PHE A 104 4.07 14.89 1.47
C PHE A 104 4.99 13.85 2.11
N GLY A 105 6.30 13.97 1.90
CA GLY A 105 7.31 13.07 2.45
C GLY A 105 7.35 11.68 1.78
N GLY A 106 8.53 11.06 1.84
CA GLY A 106 8.75 9.68 1.43
C GLY A 106 9.28 9.48 0.01
N THR A 107 9.61 10.53 -0.75
CA THR A 107 10.47 10.37 -1.93
C THR A 107 11.93 10.44 -1.49
N SER A 108 12.87 10.02 -2.34
CA SER A 108 14.32 10.11 -2.01
C SER A 108 14.80 11.55 -1.81
N ILE A 109 14.04 12.50 -2.33
CA ILE A 109 14.30 13.92 -2.25
C ILE A 109 13.85 14.47 -0.89
N THR A 110 12.63 14.12 -0.45
CA THR A 110 12.06 14.66 0.80
C THR A 110 12.50 13.91 2.05
N GLU A 111 12.89 12.64 1.93
CA GLU A 111 13.32 11.82 3.06
C GLU A 111 14.55 10.97 2.69
N ASN A 112 15.74 11.55 2.84
CA ASN A 112 17.01 10.98 2.36
C ASN A 112 17.64 9.91 3.28
N ASN A 113 16.88 9.35 4.24
CA ASN A 113 17.39 8.28 5.10
C ASN A 113 17.36 6.93 4.37
N TRP A 114 18.41 6.66 3.59
CA TRP A 114 18.54 5.45 2.77
C TRP A 114 18.64 4.16 3.58
N GLU A 115 19.27 4.21 4.76
CA GLU A 115 19.36 3.04 5.64
C GLU A 115 17.97 2.60 6.10
N MET A 116 17.19 3.54 6.66
CA MET A 116 15.82 3.27 7.08
C MET A 116 14.96 2.82 5.90
N ARG A 117 15.12 3.46 4.73
CA ARG A 117 14.37 3.10 3.52
C ARG A 117 14.64 1.68 3.04
N LEU A 118 15.89 1.25 3.00
CA LEU A 118 16.24 -0.11 2.59
C LEU A 118 15.75 -1.13 3.62
N LEU A 119 15.87 -0.82 4.90
CA LEU A 119 15.37 -1.67 5.98
C LEU A 119 13.84 -1.83 5.91
N THR A 120 13.09 -0.73 5.77
CA THR A 120 11.62 -0.78 5.66
C THR A 120 11.19 -1.44 4.36
N PHE A 121 11.91 -1.21 3.26
CA PHE A 121 11.66 -1.88 1.99
C PHE A 121 11.75 -3.40 2.13
N PHE A 122 12.85 -3.90 2.69
CA PHE A 122 13.04 -5.32 2.94
C PHE A 122 11.99 -5.86 3.91
N ARG A 123 11.77 -5.18 5.05
CA ARG A 123 10.75 -5.53 6.04
C ARG A 123 9.37 -5.63 5.40
N SER A 124 9.02 -4.73 4.50
CA SER A 124 7.71 -4.72 3.84
C SER A 124 7.55 -5.82 2.81
N ILE A 125 8.59 -6.21 2.09
CA ILE A 125 8.52 -7.40 1.23
C ILE A 125 8.44 -8.67 2.08
N TRP A 126 9.40 -8.85 2.97
CA TRP A 126 9.59 -10.07 3.74
C TRP A 126 8.46 -10.32 4.74
N SER A 127 8.20 -9.33 5.59
CA SER A 127 7.29 -9.48 6.71
C SER A 127 5.86 -9.10 6.33
N ASP A 128 5.64 -7.91 5.77
CA ASP A 128 4.27 -7.46 5.46
C ASP A 128 3.70 -8.14 4.21
N GLY A 129 4.53 -8.41 3.21
CA GLY A 129 4.14 -9.04 1.96
C GLY A 129 4.03 -10.55 2.04
N LEU A 130 5.10 -11.22 2.47
CA LEU A 130 5.21 -12.69 2.47
C LEU A 130 4.87 -13.35 3.82
N GLY A 131 4.62 -12.56 4.88
CA GLY A 131 4.25 -13.08 6.20
C GLY A 131 5.44 -13.56 7.05
N GLY A 132 6.68 -13.27 6.62
CA GLY A 132 7.89 -13.67 7.33
C GLY A 132 8.03 -13.04 8.73
N TYR A 133 8.86 -13.68 9.55
CA TYR A 133 9.17 -13.26 10.90
C TYR A 133 9.89 -11.92 10.90
N TRP A 134 9.55 -11.10 11.88
CA TRP A 134 10.23 -9.86 12.20
C TRP A 134 10.15 -9.62 13.71
N PHE A 135 11.06 -8.82 14.25
CA PHE A 135 11.03 -8.47 15.67
C PHE A 135 9.66 -7.86 16.05
N GLY A 136 9.08 -8.36 17.15
CA GLY A 136 7.74 -7.99 17.59
C GLY A 136 6.59 -8.75 16.92
N ARG A 137 6.85 -9.73 16.05
CA ARG A 137 5.83 -10.67 15.54
C ARG A 137 5.81 -11.97 16.33
N HIS A 138 4.66 -12.65 16.29
CA HIS A 138 4.48 -13.94 16.96
C HIS A 138 5.42 -15.01 16.42
N TRP A 139 5.94 -15.88 17.29
CA TRP A 139 6.95 -16.90 16.96
C TRP A 139 6.51 -17.90 15.87
N ILE A 140 5.21 -18.13 15.69
CA ILE A 140 4.68 -18.98 14.60
C ILE A 140 5.14 -18.47 13.21
N THR A 141 5.34 -17.15 13.05
CA THR A 141 5.87 -16.60 11.79
C THR A 141 7.32 -17.01 11.52
N LEU A 142 8.07 -17.49 12.52
CA LEU A 142 9.39 -18.08 12.35
C LEU A 142 9.30 -19.44 11.64
N ILE A 143 8.31 -20.27 11.98
CA ILE A 143 8.07 -21.55 11.29
C ILE A 143 7.70 -21.29 9.82
N LEU A 144 6.83 -20.31 9.58
CA LEU A 144 6.48 -19.86 8.23
C LEU A 144 7.72 -19.41 7.45
N SER A 145 8.61 -18.67 8.11
CA SER A 145 9.86 -18.18 7.53
C SER A 145 10.79 -19.31 7.07
N ILE A 146 10.91 -20.38 7.85
CA ILE A 146 11.74 -21.54 7.47
C ILE A 146 11.24 -22.14 6.15
N GLY A 147 9.93 -22.35 6.02
CA GLY A 147 9.33 -22.82 4.77
C GLY A 147 9.53 -21.86 3.61
N LEU A 148 9.32 -20.56 3.85
CA LEU A 148 9.51 -19.51 2.84
C LEU A 148 10.96 -19.45 2.35
N ILE A 149 11.96 -19.54 3.24
CA ILE A 149 13.39 -19.59 2.89
C ILE A 149 13.66 -20.84 2.05
N TYR A 150 13.17 -22.00 2.47
CA TYR A 150 13.36 -23.26 1.76
C TYR A 150 12.82 -23.18 0.32
N PHE A 151 11.60 -22.66 0.14
CA PHE A 151 11.00 -22.50 -1.19
C PHE A 151 11.72 -21.45 -2.03
N THR A 152 12.08 -20.31 -1.44
CA THR A 152 12.80 -19.24 -2.15
C THR A 152 14.17 -19.72 -2.62
N PHE A 153 14.91 -20.41 -1.76
CA PHE A 153 16.23 -20.94 -2.08
C PHE A 153 16.17 -22.02 -3.18
N SER A 154 15.17 -22.90 -3.10
CA SER A 154 15.00 -23.93 -4.13
C SER A 154 14.57 -23.32 -5.47
N SER A 155 13.71 -22.30 -5.44
CA SER A 155 13.25 -21.59 -6.64
C SER A 155 14.36 -20.80 -7.31
N THR A 156 15.17 -20.09 -6.53
CA THR A 156 16.32 -19.35 -7.05
C THR A 156 17.31 -20.25 -7.77
N ARG A 157 17.60 -21.45 -7.27
CA ARG A 157 18.44 -22.44 -7.97
C ARG A 157 17.88 -22.82 -9.35
N VAL A 158 16.58 -23.10 -9.43
CA VAL A 158 15.91 -23.46 -10.68
C VAL A 158 15.92 -22.29 -11.67
N ILE A 159 15.58 -21.09 -11.18
CA ILE A 159 15.58 -19.86 -11.98
C ILE A 159 16.97 -19.59 -12.52
N VAL A 160 18.01 -19.58 -11.70
CA VAL A 160 19.39 -19.28 -12.14
C VAL A 160 19.85 -20.24 -13.24
N ASN A 161 19.50 -21.52 -13.13
CA ASN A 161 19.86 -22.52 -14.14
C ASN A 161 19.09 -22.35 -15.46
N ASN A 162 17.84 -21.89 -15.41
CA ASN A 162 16.94 -21.81 -16.56
C ASN A 162 16.73 -20.40 -17.12
N ILE A 163 17.25 -19.36 -16.45
CA ILE A 163 16.94 -17.95 -16.74
C ILE A 163 17.26 -17.58 -18.18
N LYS A 164 18.33 -18.12 -18.77
CA LYS A 164 18.72 -17.82 -20.16
C LYS A 164 17.69 -18.30 -21.18
N ASN A 165 16.96 -19.36 -20.85
CA ASN A 165 16.04 -20.03 -21.77
C ASN A 165 14.57 -19.66 -21.50
N ASP A 166 14.25 -19.22 -20.28
CA ASP A 166 12.89 -18.82 -19.91
C ASP A 166 12.66 -17.31 -20.04
N ARG A 167 12.14 -16.92 -21.20
CA ARG A 167 11.75 -15.54 -21.51
C ARG A 167 10.76 -14.96 -20.50
N ILE A 168 9.79 -15.73 -20.03
CA ILE A 168 8.74 -15.22 -19.14
C ILE A 168 9.35 -14.85 -17.79
N THR A 169 10.19 -15.74 -17.25
CA THR A 169 10.94 -15.47 -16.02
C THR A 169 11.87 -14.25 -16.17
N GLN A 170 12.55 -14.09 -17.30
CA GLN A 170 13.35 -12.88 -17.57
C GLN A 170 12.48 -11.61 -17.53
N LEU A 171 11.35 -11.59 -18.24
CA LEU A 171 10.45 -10.44 -18.29
C LEU A 171 9.94 -10.08 -16.90
N MET A 172 9.51 -11.07 -16.11
CA MET A 172 9.04 -10.87 -14.74
C MET A 172 10.15 -10.31 -13.83
N LEU A 173 11.36 -10.88 -13.89
CA LEU A 173 12.50 -10.43 -13.09
C LEU A 173 12.88 -8.97 -13.43
N PHE A 174 13.03 -8.64 -14.70
CA PHE A 174 13.40 -7.28 -15.11
C PHE A 174 12.29 -6.26 -14.81
N SER A 175 11.02 -6.66 -14.92
CA SER A 175 9.88 -5.83 -14.50
C SER A 175 9.93 -5.52 -13.01
N MET A 176 10.19 -6.54 -12.19
CA MET A 176 10.34 -6.41 -10.74
C MET A 176 11.51 -5.49 -10.37
N LEU A 177 12.66 -5.64 -11.03
CA LEU A 177 13.83 -4.78 -10.80
C LEU A 177 13.56 -3.32 -11.19
N ALA A 178 12.98 -3.08 -12.36
CA ALA A 178 12.61 -1.72 -12.79
C ALA A 178 11.64 -1.07 -11.80
N TYR A 179 10.64 -1.83 -11.34
CA TYR A 179 9.67 -1.36 -10.35
C TYR A 179 10.32 -1.12 -8.97
N ALA A 180 11.23 -1.98 -8.53
CA ALA A 180 11.95 -1.83 -7.25
C ALA A 180 12.78 -0.54 -7.22
N VAL A 181 13.50 -0.24 -8.29
CA VAL A 181 14.24 1.03 -8.44
C VAL A 181 13.29 2.22 -8.37
N TRP A 182 12.17 2.15 -9.09
CA TRP A 182 11.17 3.23 -9.10
C TRP A 182 10.61 3.52 -7.70
N ILE A 183 10.15 2.50 -6.97
CA ILE A 183 9.53 2.74 -5.67
C ILE A 183 10.54 3.22 -4.63
N LEU A 184 11.79 2.76 -4.68
CA LEU A 184 12.86 3.22 -3.78
C LEU A 184 13.19 4.69 -4.01
N LEU A 185 13.02 5.21 -5.23
CA LEU A 185 13.31 6.61 -5.54
C LEU A 185 12.11 7.53 -5.30
N PHE A 186 10.90 7.09 -5.68
CA PHE A 186 9.77 8.00 -5.91
C PHE A 186 8.50 7.66 -5.11
N GLN A 187 8.53 6.64 -4.24
CA GLN A 187 7.37 6.26 -3.42
C GLN A 187 7.73 6.23 -1.93
N ASN A 188 6.74 6.50 -1.09
CA ASN A 188 6.88 6.49 0.37
C ASN A 188 6.97 5.05 0.92
N VAL A 189 8.16 4.46 0.83
CA VAL A 189 8.45 3.09 1.29
C VAL A 189 8.68 3.02 2.81
N ILE A 190 8.96 4.15 3.45
CA ILE A 190 9.20 4.21 4.91
C ILE A 190 7.89 4.04 5.68
N HIS A 191 6.86 4.81 5.31
CA HIS A 191 5.61 4.83 6.05
C HIS A 191 4.50 3.96 5.43
N LYS A 192 4.59 3.61 4.13
CA LYS A 192 3.52 2.88 3.42
C LYS A 192 4.04 1.59 2.77
N SER A 193 3.68 0.45 3.35
CA SER A 193 4.04 -0.88 2.84
C SER A 193 3.33 -1.27 1.53
N ARG A 194 2.18 -0.66 1.21
CA ARG A 194 1.36 -1.05 0.03
C ARG A 194 2.08 -0.96 -1.31
N HIS A 195 3.12 -0.13 -1.42
CA HIS A 195 3.86 0.05 -2.67
C HIS A 195 4.67 -1.19 -3.08
N VAL A 196 4.92 -2.14 -2.17
CA VAL A 196 5.63 -3.38 -2.50
C VAL A 196 4.75 -4.48 -3.09
N ILE A 197 3.42 -4.33 -3.09
CA ILE A 197 2.47 -5.36 -3.55
C ILE A 197 2.82 -5.93 -4.93
N PRO A 198 3.16 -5.12 -5.96
CA PRO A 198 3.55 -5.65 -7.26
C PRO A 198 4.80 -6.54 -7.21
N ILE A 199 5.79 -6.19 -6.38
CA ILE A 199 6.99 -7.02 -6.17
C ILE A 199 6.60 -8.34 -5.52
N VAL A 200 5.76 -8.29 -4.49
CA VAL A 200 5.31 -9.50 -3.77
C VAL A 200 4.63 -10.46 -4.74
N ILE A 201 3.77 -9.98 -5.65
CA ILE A 201 3.11 -10.83 -6.65
C ILE A 201 4.12 -11.48 -7.61
N VAL A 202 5.10 -10.72 -8.10
CA VAL A 202 6.15 -11.29 -8.96
C VAL A 202 6.99 -12.30 -8.18
N LEU A 203 7.36 -12.02 -6.93
CA LEU A 203 8.09 -12.96 -6.08
C LEU A 203 7.30 -14.24 -5.85
N LEU A 204 5.99 -14.15 -5.59
CA LEU A 204 5.13 -15.33 -5.46
C LEU A 204 5.13 -16.16 -6.75
N TYR A 205 5.01 -15.52 -7.92
CA TYR A 205 5.16 -16.22 -9.20
C TYR A 205 6.52 -16.93 -9.31
N LEU A 206 7.62 -16.24 -8.99
CA LEU A 206 8.97 -16.81 -9.04
C LEU A 206 9.14 -17.99 -8.07
N ILE A 207 8.63 -17.87 -6.84
CA ILE A 207 8.63 -18.95 -5.84
C ILE A 207 7.78 -20.14 -6.32
N THR A 208 6.66 -19.87 -7.01
CA THR A 208 5.78 -20.95 -7.50
C THR A 208 6.37 -21.69 -8.71
N SER A 209 7.28 -21.07 -9.46
CA SER A 209 7.84 -21.65 -10.68
C SER A 209 8.63 -22.96 -10.46
N ALA A 210 9.14 -23.19 -9.25
CA ALA A 210 9.90 -24.38 -8.88
C ALA A 210 9.12 -25.43 -8.07
N GLN A 211 7.80 -25.25 -7.89
CA GLN A 211 7.00 -26.12 -7.04
C GLN A 211 7.08 -27.60 -7.42
N ASN A 212 7.03 -27.90 -8.71
CA ASN A 212 7.08 -29.27 -9.25
C ASN A 212 8.39 -30.01 -8.94
N ILE A 213 9.46 -29.28 -8.63
CA ILE A 213 10.78 -29.85 -8.36
C ILE A 213 10.99 -30.08 -6.85
N VAL A 214 10.29 -29.31 -6.02
CA VAL A 214 10.64 -29.11 -4.60
C VAL A 214 9.57 -29.63 -3.66
N ILE A 215 8.30 -29.41 -3.96
CA ILE A 215 7.22 -29.74 -3.03
C ILE A 215 6.92 -31.25 -3.12
N TRP A 216 6.76 -31.88 -1.96
CA TRP A 216 6.35 -33.29 -1.78
C TRP A 216 7.32 -34.35 -2.33
N LYS A 217 8.54 -33.98 -2.72
CA LYS A 217 9.51 -34.90 -3.37
C LYS A 217 10.10 -35.93 -2.41
N ASP A 218 10.54 -35.49 -1.24
CA ASP A 218 11.23 -36.28 -0.21
C ASP A 218 10.62 -36.03 1.18
N ILE A 219 10.98 -36.84 2.19
CA ILE A 219 10.40 -36.69 3.53
C ILE A 219 10.63 -35.27 4.09
N THR A 220 11.81 -34.70 3.87
CA THR A 220 12.17 -33.35 4.34
C THR A 220 11.26 -32.29 3.72
N SER A 221 11.10 -32.26 2.40
CA SER A 221 10.22 -31.31 1.72
C SER A 221 8.75 -31.49 2.11
N LYS A 222 8.29 -32.73 2.37
CA LYS A 222 6.95 -33.00 2.89
C LYS A 222 6.75 -32.37 4.27
N VAL A 223 7.69 -32.59 5.20
CA VAL A 223 7.63 -32.01 6.54
C VAL A 223 7.69 -30.48 6.48
N VAL A 224 8.60 -29.90 5.70
CA VAL A 224 8.72 -28.44 5.57
C VAL A 224 7.46 -27.83 4.97
N SER A 225 6.91 -28.43 3.91
CA SER A 225 5.70 -27.96 3.25
C SER A 225 4.47 -28.04 4.16
N PHE A 226 4.33 -29.14 4.92
CA PHE A 226 3.24 -29.30 5.87
C PHE A 226 3.28 -28.24 6.98
N ASN A 227 4.45 -28.02 7.58
CA ASN A 227 4.64 -26.98 8.60
C ASN A 227 4.40 -25.57 8.05
N PHE A 228 4.85 -25.30 6.82
CA PHE A 228 4.58 -24.04 6.14
C PHE A 228 3.07 -23.82 5.96
N MET A 229 2.34 -24.82 5.45
CA MET A 229 0.90 -24.68 5.21
C MET A 229 0.10 -24.50 6.50
N ILE A 230 0.44 -25.23 7.57
CA ILE A 230 -0.20 -25.06 8.87
C ILE A 230 0.09 -23.69 9.46
N SER A 231 1.35 -23.26 9.47
CA SER A 231 1.71 -21.94 10.00
C SER A 231 1.06 -20.81 9.21
N LEU A 232 1.01 -20.92 7.89
CA LEU A 232 0.31 -19.98 7.02
C LEU A 232 -1.19 -19.93 7.31
N LEU A 233 -1.83 -21.09 7.50
CA LEU A 233 -3.25 -21.18 7.85
C LEU A 233 -3.54 -20.49 9.19
N ILE A 234 -2.73 -20.76 10.22
CA ILE A 234 -2.89 -20.16 11.55
C ILE A 234 -2.72 -18.65 11.47
N VAL A 235 -1.62 -18.17 10.88
CA VAL A 235 -1.33 -16.73 10.76
C VAL A 235 -2.43 -16.02 9.97
N SER A 236 -2.85 -16.59 8.85
CA SER A 236 -3.92 -16.00 8.01
C SER A 236 -5.25 -15.95 8.74
N THR A 237 -5.60 -17.00 9.49
CA THR A 237 -6.84 -17.05 10.28
C THR A 237 -6.83 -15.99 11.38
N VAL A 238 -5.72 -15.86 12.11
CA VAL A 238 -5.58 -14.82 13.15
C VAL A 238 -5.69 -13.42 12.56
N LEU A 239 -5.00 -13.15 11.44
CA LEU A 239 -5.10 -11.86 10.76
C LEU A 239 -6.52 -11.58 10.26
N ALA A 240 -7.19 -12.58 9.67
CA ALA A 240 -8.58 -12.44 9.22
C ALA A 240 -9.56 -12.17 10.37
N ILE A 241 -9.36 -12.79 11.53
CA ILE A 241 -10.14 -12.49 12.75
C ILE A 241 -9.86 -11.07 13.24
N GLN A 242 -8.59 -10.66 13.29
CA GLN A 242 -8.21 -9.32 13.75
C GLN A 242 -8.74 -8.21 12.82
N HIS A 243 -8.83 -8.45 11.52
CA HIS A 243 -9.45 -7.54 10.55
C HIS A 243 -10.94 -7.27 10.82
N LYS A 244 -11.63 -8.14 11.57
CA LYS A 244 -13.03 -7.91 11.99
C LYS A 244 -13.13 -6.98 13.19
N SER A 245 -12.04 -6.76 13.93
CA SER A 245 -12.04 -5.85 15.07
C SER A 245 -11.99 -4.38 14.60
N PRO A 246 -12.68 -3.46 15.29
CA PRO A 246 -12.64 -2.04 14.93
C PRO A 246 -11.22 -1.49 15.05
N SER A 247 -10.86 -0.60 14.13
CA SER A 247 -9.61 0.16 14.18
C SER A 247 -9.61 1.13 15.35
N ALA A 248 -8.43 1.65 15.73
CA ALA A 248 -8.32 2.61 16.83
C ALA A 248 -9.21 3.85 16.60
N ILE A 249 -9.24 4.36 15.36
CA ILE A 249 -10.11 5.49 14.97
C ILE A 249 -11.60 5.13 15.03
N SER A 250 -11.98 3.89 14.71
CA SER A 250 -13.39 3.47 14.80
C SER A 250 -13.83 3.39 16.25
N LYS A 251 -12.97 2.84 17.14
CA LYS A 251 -13.25 2.81 18.58
C LYS A 251 -13.37 4.21 19.15
N LEU A 252 -12.45 5.11 18.80
CA LEU A 252 -12.55 6.52 19.16
C LEU A 252 -13.88 7.12 18.68
N LYS A 253 -14.26 6.89 17.42
CA LYS A 253 -15.52 7.36 16.87
C LYS A 253 -16.72 6.80 17.65
N ASP A 254 -16.71 5.52 18.00
CA ASP A 254 -17.79 4.89 18.78
C ASP A 254 -17.91 5.52 20.18
N ASP A 255 -16.79 5.86 20.82
CA ASP A 255 -16.79 6.56 22.12
C ASP A 255 -17.23 8.02 22.00
N MET A 256 -16.94 8.68 20.87
CA MET A 256 -17.24 10.10 20.65
C MET A 256 -18.67 10.32 20.14
N ILE A 257 -19.36 9.29 19.65
CA ILE A 257 -20.70 9.42 19.04
C ILE A 257 -21.78 9.83 20.04
N SER A 258 -21.56 9.52 21.33
CA SER A 258 -22.46 9.82 22.44
C SER A 258 -22.16 11.15 23.11
N LEU A 259 -21.16 11.90 22.63
CA LEU A 259 -20.82 13.20 23.17
C LEU A 259 -21.92 14.23 22.87
N ASP A 260 -21.97 15.22 23.75
CA ASP A 260 -22.77 16.42 23.56
C ASP A 260 -22.34 17.14 22.25
N PRO A 261 -23.27 17.46 21.34
CA PRO A 261 -22.99 18.22 20.12
C PRO A 261 -22.21 19.52 20.32
N ASP A 262 -22.32 20.13 21.51
CA ASP A 262 -21.67 21.40 21.82
C ASP A 262 -20.20 21.23 22.25
N LYS A 263 -19.72 19.99 22.41
CA LYS A 263 -18.30 19.71 22.75
C LYS A 263 -17.35 20.14 21.65
N THR A 264 -16.24 20.76 22.05
CA THR A 264 -15.14 21.11 21.15
C THR A 264 -14.13 19.96 21.03
N ILE A 265 -13.81 19.56 19.80
CA ILE A 265 -12.79 18.57 19.44
C ILE A 265 -11.67 19.25 18.65
N VAL A 266 -10.45 19.15 19.16
CA VAL A 266 -9.23 19.62 18.48
C VAL A 266 -8.53 18.43 17.85
N SER A 267 -8.29 18.47 16.53
CA SER A 267 -7.62 17.36 15.84
C SER A 267 -6.97 17.79 14.52
N ILE A 268 -6.21 16.89 13.90
CA ILE A 268 -5.76 17.06 12.51
C ILE A 268 -6.94 16.91 11.52
N PRO A 269 -6.90 17.58 10.34
CA PRO A 269 -8.03 17.59 9.41
C PRO A 269 -8.45 16.20 8.91
N LEU A 270 -7.53 15.21 8.89
CA LEU A 270 -7.86 13.84 8.53
C LEU A 270 -8.76 13.14 9.57
N VAL A 271 -8.52 13.39 10.85
CA VAL A 271 -9.32 12.83 11.96
C VAL A 271 -10.68 13.51 11.99
N GLU A 272 -10.72 14.84 11.89
CA GLU A 272 -11.95 15.62 11.75
C GLU A 272 -12.81 15.10 10.61
N TYR A 273 -12.24 14.95 9.40
CA TYR A 273 -12.97 14.44 8.24
C TYR A 273 -13.56 13.06 8.52
N TYR A 274 -12.79 12.16 9.14
CA TYR A 274 -13.27 10.83 9.49
C TYR A 274 -14.44 10.88 10.49
N LEU A 275 -14.32 11.65 11.57
CA LEU A 275 -15.37 11.74 12.59
C LEU A 275 -16.66 12.38 12.05
N LYS A 276 -16.56 13.47 11.30
CA LYS A 276 -17.69 14.15 10.65
C LYS A 276 -18.45 13.23 9.69
N THR A 277 -17.72 12.53 8.81
CA THR A 277 -18.33 11.62 7.83
C THR A 277 -19.02 10.41 8.48
N HIS A 278 -18.64 10.06 9.70
CA HIS A 278 -19.24 8.96 10.46
C HIS A 278 -20.24 9.45 11.54
N GLY A 279 -20.69 10.71 11.48
CA GLY A 279 -21.83 11.19 12.25
C GLY A 279 -21.53 11.72 13.65
N VAL A 280 -20.26 11.90 14.03
CA VAL A 280 -19.89 12.53 15.30
C VAL A 280 -20.14 14.03 15.21
N LYS A 281 -21.12 14.52 15.99
CA LYS A 281 -21.49 15.94 16.07
C LYS A 281 -20.67 16.59 17.18
N ALA A 282 -19.86 17.57 16.82
CA ALA A 282 -19.01 18.34 17.71
C ALA A 282 -18.57 19.62 17.00
N ASN A 283 -18.09 20.59 17.76
CA ASN A 283 -17.37 21.75 17.23
C ASN A 283 -15.93 21.35 16.94
N TYR A 284 -15.50 21.37 15.68
CA TYR A 284 -14.16 20.93 15.30
C TYR A 284 -13.22 22.11 15.10
N ILE A 285 -12.06 22.05 15.73
CA ILE A 285 -10.96 23.00 15.53
C ILE A 285 -9.77 22.23 14.97
N ASN A 286 -9.24 22.71 13.85
CA ASN A 286 -8.05 22.16 13.25
C ASN A 286 -6.82 22.61 14.05
N ILE A 287 -5.97 21.65 14.44
CA ILE A 287 -4.75 21.92 15.19
C ILE A 287 -3.80 22.92 14.50
N ASN A 288 -3.82 22.96 13.17
CA ASN A 288 -2.97 23.89 12.42
C ASN A 288 -3.44 25.34 12.56
N ASP A 289 -4.74 25.56 12.77
CA ASP A 289 -5.34 26.90 12.89
C ASP A 289 -5.11 27.48 14.30
N LEU A 290 -4.88 26.63 15.30
CA LEU A 290 -4.55 27.03 16.67
C LEU A 290 -3.20 27.74 16.81
N SER A 291 -2.31 27.60 15.83
CA SER A 291 -1.06 28.37 15.78
C SER A 291 -1.28 29.87 15.55
N GLN A 292 -2.50 30.30 15.21
CA GLN A 292 -2.88 31.69 14.96
C GLN A 292 -3.89 32.20 16.00
N GLY A 293 -3.45 32.35 17.25
CA GLY A 293 -4.06 33.28 18.22
C GLY A 293 -5.58 33.17 18.44
N MET A 294 -6.15 31.96 18.43
CA MET A 294 -7.54 31.76 18.84
C MET A 294 -7.72 32.09 20.33
N ASP A 295 -8.80 32.81 20.66
CA ASP A 295 -9.15 33.20 22.03
C ASP A 295 -9.36 31.98 22.94
N SER A 296 -8.85 32.11 24.17
CA SER A 296 -8.50 31.00 25.07
C SER A 296 -9.67 30.28 25.75
N ASP A 297 -10.87 30.86 25.72
CA ASP A 297 -12.00 30.38 26.55
C ASP A 297 -12.77 29.22 25.90
N ASP A 298 -12.79 29.12 24.57
CA ASP A 298 -13.49 28.05 23.81
C ASP A 298 -12.78 26.68 23.88
N LEU A 299 -11.52 26.66 24.36
CA LEU A 299 -10.68 25.45 24.44
C LEU A 299 -10.71 24.79 25.82
N ASN A 300 -11.29 25.44 26.83
CA ASN A 300 -11.36 24.88 28.17
C ASN A 300 -12.33 23.67 28.18
N HIS A 301 -11.85 22.50 28.62
CA HIS A 301 -12.53 21.21 28.52
C HIS A 301 -12.67 20.63 27.10
N ALA A 302 -11.97 21.17 26.11
CA ALA A 302 -11.92 20.60 24.77
C ALA A 302 -11.21 19.24 24.76
N ILE A 303 -11.62 18.37 23.83
CA ILE A 303 -11.00 17.06 23.61
C ILE A 303 -9.95 17.19 22.52
N LEU A 304 -8.69 16.99 22.88
CA LEU A 304 -7.58 16.92 21.94
C LEU A 304 -7.38 15.49 21.48
N ILE A 305 -7.36 15.25 20.16
CA ILE A 305 -7.09 13.93 19.57
C ILE A 305 -5.72 13.94 18.93
N GLY A 306 -4.85 13.03 19.38
CA GLY A 306 -3.45 12.96 18.98
C GLY A 306 -2.53 13.73 19.93
N ASP A 307 -1.27 13.31 20.01
CA ASP A 307 -0.27 13.99 20.83
C ASP A 307 0.27 15.21 20.08
N HIS A 308 -0.42 16.33 20.26
CA HIS A 308 -0.04 17.64 19.73
C HIS A 308 0.32 18.61 20.86
N SER A 309 0.74 18.07 22.00
CA SER A 309 1.09 18.81 23.22
C SER A 309 2.11 19.93 22.95
N ALA A 310 3.12 19.65 22.12
CA ALA A 310 4.15 20.62 21.74
C ALA A 310 3.61 21.89 21.03
N LEU A 311 2.43 21.82 20.39
CA LEU A 311 1.84 22.96 19.69
C LEU A 311 0.99 23.86 20.60
N LEU A 312 0.59 23.38 21.77
CA LEU A 312 -0.30 24.09 22.69
C LEU A 312 0.46 24.88 23.77
N GLY A 313 1.78 24.68 23.90
CA GLY A 313 2.63 25.35 24.87
C GLY A 313 2.24 25.08 26.34
N ASP A 314 2.74 25.90 27.26
CA ASP A 314 2.47 25.77 28.71
C ASP A 314 1.11 26.36 29.14
N ASN A 315 0.30 26.83 28.18
CA ASN A 315 -0.96 27.53 28.46
C ASN A 315 -2.11 26.61 28.89
N TYR A 316 -1.96 25.30 28.72
CA TYR A 316 -2.98 24.29 29.03
C TYR A 316 -2.35 23.05 29.68
N HIS A 317 -2.96 22.58 30.77
CA HIS A 317 -2.74 21.25 31.31
C HIS A 317 -3.43 20.19 30.45
N ILE A 318 -2.63 19.27 29.91
CA ILE A 318 -3.09 18.18 29.05
C ILE A 318 -3.29 16.93 29.91
N ILE A 319 -4.54 16.54 30.12
CA ILE A 319 -4.90 15.38 30.93
C ILE A 319 -5.22 14.22 30.00
N SER A 320 -4.51 13.10 30.13
CA SER A 320 -4.82 11.87 29.38
C SER A 320 -6.23 11.40 29.70
N ASP A 321 -7.05 11.18 28.67
CA ASP A 321 -8.43 10.70 28.81
C ASP A 321 -8.50 9.21 28.47
N SER A 322 -8.33 8.87 27.18
CA SER A 322 -8.44 7.50 26.69
C SER A 322 -7.35 7.17 25.66
N SER A 323 -7.05 5.88 25.52
CA SER A 323 -6.10 5.38 24.52
C SER A 323 -6.70 4.19 23.77
N TYR A 324 -6.79 4.32 22.45
CA TYR A 324 -7.41 3.34 21.57
C TYR A 324 -6.35 2.58 20.80
N TYR A 325 -6.32 1.25 20.95
CA TYR A 325 -5.32 0.38 20.33
C TYR A 325 -5.90 -0.47 19.21
N HIS A 326 -5.09 -0.70 18.19
CA HIS A 326 -5.31 -1.65 17.10
C HIS A 326 -3.99 -2.32 16.71
N ASN A 327 -4.06 -3.51 16.12
CA ASN A 327 -2.84 -4.21 15.71
C ASN A 327 -2.10 -3.41 14.61
N PRO A 328 -0.84 -2.97 14.85
CA PRO A 328 -0.07 -2.20 13.85
C PRO A 328 0.19 -2.98 12.55
N TYR A 329 0.12 -4.31 12.59
CA TYR A 329 0.28 -5.17 11.41
C TYR A 329 -1.00 -5.31 10.58
N VAL A 330 -2.14 -4.86 11.11
CA VAL A 330 -3.44 -4.81 10.41
C VAL A 330 -3.69 -3.40 9.88
N ASN A 331 -3.42 -2.37 10.68
CA ASN A 331 -3.44 -0.97 10.25
C ASN A 331 -2.28 -0.18 10.87
N ARG A 332 -1.37 0.30 10.02
CA ARG A 332 -0.19 1.08 10.42
C ARG A 332 -0.45 2.57 10.62
N MET A 333 -1.51 3.14 10.04
CA MET A 333 -1.73 4.59 10.14
C MET A 333 -2.15 5.00 11.54
N TRP A 334 -2.98 4.19 12.20
CA TRP A 334 -3.49 4.46 13.54
C TRP A 334 -3.41 3.21 14.41
N PRO A 335 -2.20 2.76 14.77
CA PRO A 335 -2.03 1.64 15.68
C PRO A 335 -2.47 2.02 17.09
N VAL A 336 -2.28 3.29 17.46
CA VAL A 336 -2.73 3.88 18.71
C VAL A 336 -3.27 5.28 18.41
N ILE A 337 -4.38 5.65 19.05
CA ILE A 337 -4.85 7.03 19.11
C ILE A 337 -5.11 7.39 20.56
N HIS A 338 -4.53 8.50 20.99
CA HIS A 338 -4.75 9.07 22.31
C HIS A 338 -5.76 10.21 22.23
N SER A 339 -6.65 10.28 23.19
CA SER A 339 -7.46 11.45 23.47
C SER A 339 -7.04 12.07 24.79
N PHE A 340 -7.04 13.39 24.83
CA PHE A 340 -6.69 14.19 25.98
C PHE A 340 -7.79 15.22 26.25
N ARG A 341 -7.88 15.69 27.48
CA ARG A 341 -8.70 16.84 27.86
C ARG A 341 -7.80 18.01 28.13
N LEU A 342 -8.15 19.16 27.56
CA LEU A 342 -7.51 20.42 27.85
C LEU A 342 -8.16 21.05 29.07
N GLN A 343 -7.33 21.39 30.05
CA GLN A 343 -7.74 22.18 31.21
C GLN A 343 -6.77 23.35 31.31
N ARG A 344 -7.28 24.55 31.55
CA ARG A 344 -6.42 25.71 31.77
C ARG A 344 -5.75 25.68 33.14
#